data_AF-A0A099KXR8-F1
#
_entry.id   AF-A0A099KXR8-F1
#
_cell.length_a   1.000
_cell.length_b   1.000
_cell.length_c   1.000
_cell.angle_alpha   90.00
_cell.angle_beta   90.00
_cell.angle_gamma   90.00
#
_symmetry.space_group_name_H-M   'P 1'
#
loop_
_entity.id
_entity.type
_entity.pdbx_description
1 polymer ?
#
loop_
_entity_poly.entity_id
_entity_poly.type
_entity_poly.pdbx_seq_one_letter_code
_entity_poly.pdbx_strand_id
1 'polypeptide(L)'
;MKRIILGALTLLLALNANATLINIYESNSNLSSIAQSQSVIDSAISADTSIISDNIFFSDWGHHGASAFPGGHNNTFVLTASGMIDTSLYSGLQFFHDDGIEVNLGGDSLYTYDSNTGLRNSGWKTFADTGMTSFDLLFWENGGAASILVYGQLRDGHTTEVANFSAVSVPEPSTIAILSIGLLGLAARKTKKSF
;
A
#
# COMPACT_ATOMS: atom_id res chain seq x y z
N MET A 1 -4.18 -20.06 28.13
CA MET A 1 -4.34 -20.10 26.66
C MET A 1 -3.33 -19.13 26.07
N LYS A 2 -2.33 -19.63 25.34
CA LYS A 2 -1.21 -18.83 24.81
C LYS A 2 -1.66 -18.13 23.52
N ARG A 3 -1.72 -16.80 23.55
CA ARG A 3 -1.85 -15.96 22.35
C ARG A 3 -0.51 -16.00 21.63
N ILE A 4 -0.40 -16.78 20.56
CA ILE A 4 0.76 -16.74 19.69
C ILE A 4 0.57 -15.56 18.75
N ILE A 5 1.49 -14.62 18.88
CA ILE A 5 1.61 -13.39 18.12
C ILE A 5 1.80 -13.77 16.64
N LEU A 6 0.72 -13.72 15.85
CA LEU A 6 0.79 -13.85 14.39
C LEU A 6 1.30 -12.56 13.72
N GLY A 7 1.41 -11.46 14.47
CA GLY A 7 1.80 -10.15 13.91
C GLY A 7 3.29 -9.97 13.62
N ALA A 8 4.17 -10.84 14.11
CA ALA A 8 5.62 -10.63 13.97
C ALA A 8 6.22 -11.28 12.71
N LEU A 9 5.56 -12.27 12.12
CA LEU A 9 6.14 -13.03 11.00
C LEU A 9 5.89 -12.37 9.63
N THR A 10 4.81 -11.59 9.49
CA THR A 10 4.54 -10.79 8.28
C THR A 10 5.38 -9.51 8.21
N LEU A 11 5.83 -8.95 9.34
CA LEU A 11 6.70 -7.78 9.32
C LEU A 11 8.08 -8.06 8.73
N LEU A 12 8.61 -9.28 8.85
CA LEU A 12 10.00 -9.57 8.44
C LEU A 12 10.17 -9.73 6.92
N LEU A 13 9.09 -9.93 6.17
CA LEU A 13 9.11 -10.00 4.70
C LEU A 13 8.84 -8.64 4.05
N ALA A 14 8.38 -7.63 4.81
CA ALA A 14 8.10 -6.29 4.31
C ALA A 14 9.33 -5.36 4.29
N LEU A 15 10.48 -5.77 4.83
CA LEU A 15 11.68 -4.91 4.88
C LEU A 15 12.33 -4.64 3.50
N ASN A 16 11.86 -5.25 2.41
CA ASN A 16 12.39 -5.04 1.06
C ASN A 16 11.33 -4.64 0.02
N ALA A 17 10.08 -4.37 0.44
CA ALA A 17 9.05 -3.94 -0.49
C ALA A 17 9.23 -2.46 -0.82
N ASN A 18 10.05 -2.18 -1.85
CA ASN A 18 10.20 -0.85 -2.44
C ASN A 18 8.99 -0.47 -3.32
N ALA A 19 7.77 -0.87 -2.94
CA ALA A 19 6.52 -0.71 -3.69
C ALA A 19 5.32 -1.18 -2.85
N THR A 20 4.11 -0.85 -3.28
CA THR A 20 2.85 -1.22 -2.62
C THR A 20 2.41 -2.63 -3.02
N LEU A 21 2.03 -3.45 -2.03
CA LEU A 21 1.34 -4.72 -2.28
C LEU A 21 -0.13 -4.42 -2.55
N ILE A 22 -0.60 -4.80 -3.74
CA ILE A 22 -2.00 -4.67 -4.15
C ILE A 22 -2.61 -6.07 -4.20
N ASN A 23 -3.74 -6.25 -3.52
CA ASN A 23 -4.54 -7.47 -3.57
C ASN A 23 -5.93 -7.14 -4.07
N ILE A 24 -6.49 -8.01 -4.92
CA ILE A 24 -7.85 -7.90 -5.43
C ILE A 24 -8.61 -9.18 -5.08
N TYR A 25 -9.82 -9.00 -4.54
CA TYR A 25 -10.74 -10.04 -4.12
C TYR A 25 -12.04 -9.88 -4.89
N GLU A 26 -12.38 -10.87 -5.71
CA GLU A 26 -13.62 -10.89 -6.47
C GLU A 26 -14.80 -11.23 -5.57
N SER A 27 -15.94 -10.60 -5.85
CA SER A 27 -17.18 -10.83 -5.13
C SER A 27 -18.33 -11.04 -6.12
N ASN A 28 -19.14 -12.07 -5.87
CA ASN A 28 -20.41 -12.26 -6.59
C ASN A 28 -21.60 -11.60 -5.87
N SER A 29 -21.32 -10.83 -4.81
CA SER A 29 -22.32 -10.11 -4.02
C SER A 29 -22.14 -8.62 -4.19
N ASN A 30 -23.25 -7.89 -4.28
CA ASN A 30 -23.23 -6.44 -4.31
C ASN A 30 -22.55 -5.87 -3.04
N LEU A 31 -21.70 -4.88 -3.24
CA LEU A 31 -20.98 -4.13 -2.23
C LEU A 31 -21.55 -2.69 -2.16
N SER A 32 -21.72 -2.18 -0.96
CA SER A 32 -22.22 -0.82 -0.72
C SER A 32 -21.58 -0.13 0.48
N SER A 33 -20.65 -0.82 1.15
CA SER A 33 -19.96 -0.29 2.32
C SER A 33 -18.62 -0.96 2.56
N ILE A 34 -17.76 -0.26 3.30
CA ILE A 34 -16.47 -0.74 3.81
C ILE A 34 -16.64 -2.03 4.59
N ALA A 35 -17.70 -2.14 5.42
CA ALA A 35 -17.96 -3.34 6.22
C ALA A 35 -18.23 -4.59 5.35
N GLN A 36 -18.93 -4.42 4.22
CA GLN A 36 -19.16 -5.52 3.28
C GLN A 36 -17.86 -5.89 2.56
N SER A 37 -17.09 -4.89 2.14
CA SER A 37 -15.78 -5.11 1.52
C SER A 37 -14.80 -5.82 2.44
N GLN A 38 -14.77 -5.47 3.73
CA GLN A 38 -13.99 -6.18 4.74
C GLN A 38 -14.47 -7.63 4.91
N SER A 39 -15.77 -7.88 4.85
CA SER A 39 -16.31 -9.23 4.94
C SER A 39 -15.89 -10.13 3.76
N VAL A 40 -15.72 -9.55 2.56
CA VAL A 40 -15.17 -10.26 1.39
C VAL A 40 -13.72 -10.69 1.67
N ILE A 41 -12.89 -9.76 2.16
CA ILE A 41 -11.49 -10.03 2.50
C ILE A 41 -11.39 -11.10 3.59
N ASP A 42 -12.15 -10.94 4.68
CA ASP A 42 -12.12 -11.85 5.84
C ASP A 42 -12.60 -13.28 5.50
N SER A 43 -13.47 -13.41 4.49
CA SER A 43 -13.99 -14.70 4.03
C SER A 43 -13.09 -15.36 2.98
N ALA A 44 -12.16 -14.60 2.37
CA ALA A 44 -11.28 -15.11 1.33
C ALA A 44 -10.16 -15.98 1.93
N ILE A 45 -9.84 -17.08 1.25
CA ILE A 45 -8.66 -17.90 1.59
C ILE A 45 -7.37 -17.19 1.17
N SER A 46 -7.43 -16.51 0.03
CA SER A 46 -6.37 -15.69 -0.57
C SER A 46 -6.98 -14.66 -1.51
N ALA A 47 -6.21 -13.65 -1.91
CA ALA A 47 -6.58 -12.75 -3.00
C ALA A 47 -6.66 -13.52 -4.33
N ASP A 48 -7.53 -13.09 -5.23
CA ASP A 48 -7.64 -13.61 -6.60
C ASP A 48 -6.48 -13.12 -7.46
N THR A 49 -6.08 -11.86 -7.25
CA THR A 49 -4.88 -11.27 -7.86
C THR A 49 -4.04 -10.56 -6.79
N SER A 50 -2.73 -10.79 -6.82
CA SER A 50 -1.75 -10.07 -6.00
C SER A 50 -0.62 -9.56 -6.87
N ILE A 51 -0.31 -8.26 -6.78
CA ILE A 51 0.81 -7.64 -7.50
C ILE A 51 1.58 -6.68 -6.59
N ILE A 52 2.82 -6.39 -6.99
CA ILE A 52 3.62 -5.30 -6.43
C ILE A 52 3.59 -4.16 -7.44
N SER A 53 3.25 -2.95 -6.99
CA SER A 53 3.14 -1.77 -7.86
C SER A 53 3.70 -0.53 -7.19
N ASP A 54 4.36 0.30 -7.99
CA ASP A 54 4.90 1.60 -7.58
C ASP A 54 3.81 2.67 -7.45
N ASN A 55 2.60 2.41 -7.97
CA ASN A 55 1.48 3.33 -7.94
C ASN A 55 0.14 2.61 -7.87
N ILE A 56 -0.90 3.38 -7.51
CA ILE A 56 -2.30 2.96 -7.53
C ILE A 56 -3.01 3.87 -8.52
N PHE A 57 -3.09 3.43 -9.79
CA PHE A 57 -3.55 4.26 -10.89
C PHE A 57 -4.26 3.42 -11.96
N PHE A 58 -5.47 2.98 -11.62
CA PHE A 58 -6.27 2.04 -12.42
C PHE A 58 -7.63 2.62 -12.81
N SER A 59 -8.08 2.34 -14.03
CA SER A 59 -9.41 2.71 -14.55
C SER A 59 -9.78 1.84 -15.75
N ASP A 60 -10.98 1.28 -15.74
CA ASP A 60 -11.49 0.49 -16.88
C ASP A 60 -11.80 1.36 -18.11
N TRP A 61 -12.06 2.64 -17.90
CA TRP A 61 -12.28 3.62 -18.96
C TRP A 61 -11.02 4.42 -19.32
N GLY A 62 -9.88 4.07 -18.74
CA GLY A 62 -8.62 4.76 -18.98
C GLY A 62 -8.65 6.22 -18.54
N HIS A 63 -9.42 6.54 -17.48
CA HIS A 63 -9.46 7.90 -16.94
C HIS A 63 -8.05 8.40 -16.65
N HIS A 64 -7.74 9.59 -17.17
CA HIS A 64 -6.42 10.23 -17.02
C HIS A 64 -5.25 9.40 -17.56
N GLY A 65 -5.50 8.48 -18.50
CA GLY A 65 -4.47 7.59 -19.05
C GLY A 65 -4.10 6.43 -18.14
N ALA A 66 -4.94 6.13 -17.14
CA ALA A 66 -4.74 5.01 -16.23
C ALA A 66 -4.81 3.65 -16.94
N SER A 67 -4.12 2.67 -16.36
CA SER A 67 -4.15 1.29 -16.87
C SER A 67 -5.44 0.60 -16.44
N ALA A 68 -5.86 -0.45 -17.15
CA ALA A 68 -6.92 -1.32 -16.67
C ALA A 68 -6.51 -1.99 -15.35
N PHE A 69 -7.49 -2.45 -14.57
CA PHE A 69 -7.20 -3.17 -13.34
C PHE A 69 -6.38 -4.44 -13.63
N PRO A 70 -5.38 -4.77 -12.78
CA PRO A 70 -4.62 -6.02 -12.88
C PRO A 70 -5.57 -7.21 -12.95
N GLY A 71 -5.24 -8.25 -13.72
CA GLY A 71 -6.12 -9.41 -13.86
C GLY A 71 -7.42 -9.19 -14.65
N GLY A 72 -7.71 -7.95 -15.10
CA GLY A 72 -8.90 -7.64 -15.89
C GLY A 72 -10.20 -7.54 -15.07
N HIS A 73 -10.08 -7.29 -13.76
CA HIS A 73 -11.21 -7.16 -12.85
C HIS A 73 -12.04 -5.91 -13.17
N ASN A 74 -13.33 -6.09 -13.49
CA ASN A 74 -14.18 -5.00 -13.98
C ASN A 74 -15.67 -5.11 -13.58
N ASN A 75 -16.00 -5.94 -12.57
CA ASN A 75 -17.38 -6.14 -12.17
C ASN A 75 -17.63 -5.86 -10.69
N THR A 76 -17.30 -6.75 -9.76
CA THR A 76 -17.54 -6.47 -8.33
C THR A 76 -16.41 -7.06 -7.54
N PHE A 77 -15.57 -6.19 -7.00
CA PHE A 77 -14.35 -6.60 -6.35
C PHE A 77 -13.94 -5.62 -5.26
N VAL A 78 -13.06 -6.07 -4.38
CA VAL A 78 -12.39 -5.26 -3.37
C VAL A 78 -10.91 -5.23 -3.71
N LEU A 79 -10.32 -4.03 -3.73
CA LEU A 79 -8.88 -3.84 -3.85
C LEU A 79 -8.34 -3.36 -2.51
N THR A 80 -7.31 -4.03 -1.99
CA THR A 80 -6.48 -3.48 -0.92
C THR A 80 -5.10 -3.11 -1.45
N ALA A 81 -4.54 -2.02 -0.93
CA ALA A 81 -3.19 -1.61 -1.23
C ALA A 81 -2.48 -1.23 0.07
N SER A 82 -1.43 -1.97 0.42
CA SER A 82 -0.65 -1.75 1.64
C SER A 82 0.82 -1.57 1.30
N GLY A 83 1.41 -0.48 1.80
CA GLY A 83 2.78 -0.11 1.49
C GLY A 83 3.30 1.00 2.38
N MET A 84 4.37 1.64 1.93
CA MET A 84 4.95 2.81 2.56
C MET A 84 4.95 3.97 1.56
N ILE A 85 4.73 5.18 2.05
CA ILE A 85 4.83 6.41 1.26
C ILE A 85 5.77 7.39 1.96
N ASP A 86 6.58 8.10 1.18
CA ASP A 86 7.46 9.15 1.70
C ASP A 86 6.66 10.46 1.87
N THR A 87 6.26 10.77 3.11
CA THR A 87 5.52 12.00 3.40
C THR A 87 6.42 13.24 3.41
N SER A 88 7.74 13.09 3.26
CA SER A 88 8.65 14.21 3.00
C SER A 88 8.61 14.64 1.53
N LEU A 89 8.23 13.73 0.62
CA LEU A 89 8.03 14.03 -0.81
C LEU A 89 6.69 14.72 -1.06
N TYR A 90 5.61 14.24 -0.44
CA TYR A 90 4.24 14.73 -0.68
C TYR A 90 3.70 15.57 0.48
N SER A 91 3.04 16.68 0.14
CA SER A 91 2.27 17.54 1.07
C SER A 91 0.81 17.13 1.20
N GLY A 92 0.30 16.39 0.24
CA GLY A 92 -1.06 15.88 0.22
C GLY A 92 -1.28 14.83 -0.86
N LEU A 93 -2.36 14.06 -0.69
CA LEU A 93 -2.83 13.08 -1.66
C LEU A 93 -4.23 13.45 -2.15
N GLN A 94 -4.54 13.06 -3.39
CA GLN A 94 -5.87 13.18 -3.98
C GLN A 94 -6.28 11.85 -4.58
N PHE A 95 -7.54 11.48 -4.36
CA PHE A 95 -8.12 10.22 -4.78
C PHE A 95 -9.24 10.50 -5.78
N PHE A 96 -9.17 9.85 -6.94
CA PHE A 96 -10.33 9.69 -7.80
C PHE A 96 -10.81 8.26 -7.66
N HIS A 97 -12.09 8.06 -7.35
CA HIS A 97 -12.63 6.74 -7.08
C HIS A 97 -14.08 6.58 -7.56
N ASP A 98 -14.40 5.38 -8.01
CA ASP A 98 -15.71 4.86 -8.41
C ASP A 98 -15.61 3.35 -8.15
N ASP A 99 -16.15 2.75 -7.08
CA ASP A 99 -17.13 3.25 -6.10
C ASP A 99 -16.50 3.83 -4.81
N GLY A 100 -16.41 3.06 -3.72
CA GLY A 100 -16.13 3.55 -2.37
C GLY A 100 -14.71 3.25 -1.90
N ILE A 101 -14.26 3.97 -0.87
CA ILE A 101 -12.85 3.98 -0.47
C ILE A 101 -12.65 4.28 1.02
N GLU A 102 -11.65 3.65 1.62
CA GLU A 102 -11.04 4.00 2.90
C GLU A 102 -9.53 4.08 2.75
N VAL A 103 -8.91 5.14 3.26
CA VAL A 103 -7.47 5.38 3.21
C VAL A 103 -6.97 5.77 4.58
N ASN A 104 -5.97 5.05 5.07
CA ASN A 104 -5.24 5.34 6.30
C ASN A 104 -3.78 5.67 5.99
N LEU A 105 -3.24 6.67 6.70
CA LEU A 105 -1.84 7.08 6.63
C LEU A 105 -1.26 7.07 8.05
N GLY A 106 -0.23 6.28 8.30
CA GLY A 106 0.35 6.12 9.63
C GLY A 106 -0.59 5.45 10.64
N GLY A 107 -1.63 4.77 10.16
CA GLY A 107 -2.69 4.18 10.98
C GLY A 107 -3.86 5.12 11.30
N ASP A 108 -3.76 6.41 10.92
CA ASP A 108 -4.83 7.39 11.07
C ASP A 108 -5.65 7.51 9.79
N SER A 109 -6.97 7.71 9.92
CA SER A 109 -7.87 7.94 8.78
C SER A 109 -7.51 9.23 8.05
N LEU A 110 -7.14 9.10 6.77
CA LEU A 110 -6.85 10.20 5.87
C LEU A 110 -8.07 10.57 5.02
N TYR A 111 -8.77 9.56 4.52
CA TYR A 111 -9.96 9.76 3.69
C TYR A 111 -10.90 8.56 3.74
N THR A 112 -12.20 8.82 3.80
CA THR A 112 -13.23 7.78 3.79
C THR A 112 -14.43 8.25 2.97
N TYR A 113 -14.95 7.36 2.13
CA TYR A 113 -16.23 7.49 1.47
C TYR A 113 -16.95 6.14 1.49
N ASP A 114 -17.86 5.98 2.45
CA ASP A 114 -18.55 4.72 2.74
C ASP A 114 -19.89 4.59 1.98
N SER A 115 -19.85 4.66 0.66
CA SER A 115 -21.03 4.53 -0.22
C SER A 115 -20.60 4.27 -1.66
N ASN A 116 -21.51 3.71 -2.46
CA ASN A 116 -21.37 3.68 -3.92
C ASN A 116 -21.54 5.08 -4.52
N THR A 117 -20.81 5.36 -5.58
CA THR A 117 -20.81 6.64 -6.28
C THR A 117 -20.13 6.49 -7.63
N GLY A 118 -20.61 7.22 -8.65
CA GLY A 118 -19.82 7.40 -9.87
C GLY A 118 -18.55 8.21 -9.58
N LEU A 119 -17.62 8.26 -10.54
CA LEU A 119 -16.31 8.89 -10.40
C LEU A 119 -16.31 10.19 -9.59
N ARG A 120 -15.70 10.12 -8.41
CA ARG A 120 -15.62 11.19 -7.44
C ARG A 120 -14.18 11.64 -7.25
N ASN A 121 -14.00 12.95 -7.06
CA ASN A 121 -12.74 13.55 -6.63
C ASN A 121 -12.80 13.87 -5.13
N SER A 122 -11.87 13.33 -4.34
CA SER A 122 -11.79 13.56 -2.89
C SER A 122 -11.42 15.01 -2.50
N GLY A 123 -10.83 15.76 -3.44
CA GLY A 123 -9.99 16.93 -3.15
C GLY A 123 -8.68 16.52 -2.47
N TRP A 124 -7.76 17.48 -2.31
CA TRP A 124 -6.49 17.24 -1.62
C TRP A 124 -6.70 16.94 -0.13
N LYS A 125 -6.00 15.92 0.36
CA LYS A 125 -5.90 15.52 1.77
C LYS A 125 -4.47 15.75 2.20
N THR A 126 -4.24 16.82 2.95
CA THR A 126 -2.92 17.24 3.38
C THR A 126 -2.51 16.55 4.67
N PHE A 127 -1.20 16.37 4.86
CA PHE A 127 -0.62 15.74 6.04
C PHE A 127 0.76 16.33 6.36
N ALA A 128 1.19 16.13 7.60
CA ALA A 128 2.51 16.55 8.06
C ALA A 128 3.62 15.67 7.44
N ASP A 129 4.84 16.20 7.42
CA ASP A 129 6.02 15.43 7.07
C ASP A 129 6.44 14.58 8.29
N THR A 130 6.41 13.27 8.10
CA THR A 130 6.79 12.24 9.07
C THR A 130 7.81 11.27 8.47
N GLY A 131 8.34 11.56 7.27
CA GLY A 131 9.16 10.66 6.47
C GLY A 131 8.39 9.42 5.98
N MET A 132 9.06 8.27 5.92
CA MET A 132 8.46 7.01 5.49
C MET A 132 7.31 6.61 6.43
N THR A 133 6.10 6.57 5.89
CA THR A 133 4.86 6.37 6.65
C THR A 133 4.04 5.26 6.02
N SER A 134 3.37 4.43 6.85
CA SER A 134 2.51 3.37 6.32
C SER A 134 1.32 3.95 5.58
N PHE A 135 0.95 3.32 4.47
CA PHE A 135 -0.21 3.67 3.67
C PHE A 135 -1.05 2.41 3.47
N ASP A 136 -2.32 2.50 3.82
CA ASP A 136 -3.30 1.43 3.63
C ASP A 136 -4.52 2.00 2.93
N LEU A 137 -4.96 1.33 1.87
CA LEU A 137 -6.15 1.67 1.11
C LEU A 137 -7.02 0.43 0.95
N LEU A 138 -8.32 0.60 1.20
CA LEU A 138 -9.39 -0.31 0.79
C LEU A 138 -10.26 0.43 -0.22
N PHE A 139 -10.51 -0.19 -1.35
CA PHE A 139 -11.41 0.30 -2.39
C PHE A 139 -12.36 -0.83 -2.78
N TRP A 140 -13.59 -0.51 -3.17
CA TRP A 140 -14.45 -1.49 -3.82
C TRP A 140 -15.12 -0.93 -5.06
N GLU A 141 -15.44 -1.83 -5.97
CA GLU A 141 -16.29 -1.63 -7.13
C GLU A 141 -17.57 -2.45 -6.96
N ASN A 142 -18.72 -1.87 -7.29
CA ASN A 142 -20.02 -2.53 -7.27
C ASN A 142 -20.73 -2.50 -8.64
N GLY A 143 -19.99 -2.81 -9.69
CA GLY A 143 -20.50 -2.97 -11.04
C GLY A 143 -20.58 -1.65 -11.79
N GLY A 144 -20.11 -1.66 -13.02
CA GLY A 144 -20.03 -0.46 -13.84
C GLY A 144 -18.60 -0.22 -14.30
N ALA A 145 -18.09 0.98 -14.06
CA ALA A 145 -16.79 1.41 -14.54
C ALA A 145 -15.89 1.76 -13.37
N ALA A 146 -15.07 0.79 -12.95
CA ALA A 146 -14.18 0.97 -11.83
C ALA A 146 -13.10 2.01 -12.13
N SER A 147 -12.76 2.83 -11.14
CA SER A 147 -11.58 3.69 -11.18
C SER A 147 -11.02 3.91 -9.78
N ILE A 148 -9.70 3.81 -9.64
CA ILE A 148 -8.97 4.25 -8.45
C ILE A 148 -7.64 4.89 -8.86
N LEU A 149 -7.54 6.20 -8.67
CA LEU A 149 -6.38 7.00 -9.05
C LEU A 149 -5.85 7.74 -7.83
N VAL A 150 -4.57 7.57 -7.53
CA VAL A 150 -3.91 8.28 -6.42
C VAL A 150 -2.88 9.26 -6.97
N TYR A 151 -3.09 10.54 -6.70
CA TYR A 151 -2.16 11.62 -7.00
C TYR A 151 -1.48 12.12 -5.73
N GLY A 152 -0.23 12.56 -5.88
CA GLY A 152 0.53 13.26 -4.85
C GLY A 152 0.83 14.70 -5.26
N GLN A 153 0.74 15.61 -4.29
CA GLN A 153 1.20 16.99 -4.42
C GLN A 153 2.59 17.11 -3.82
N LEU A 154 3.61 17.35 -4.65
CA LEU A 154 4.99 17.49 -4.20
C LEU A 154 5.15 18.69 -3.24
N ARG A 155 5.99 18.52 -2.22
CA ARG A 155 6.30 19.58 -1.24
C ARG A 155 7.12 20.74 -1.84
N ASP A 156 7.76 20.52 -2.99
CA ASP A 156 8.61 21.51 -3.68
C ASP A 156 7.84 22.70 -4.27
N GLY A 157 6.50 22.69 -4.21
CA GLY A 157 5.67 23.87 -4.39
C GLY A 157 4.86 23.89 -5.67
N HIS A 158 3.82 23.05 -5.74
CA HIS A 158 2.70 23.03 -6.72
C HIS A 158 2.76 21.99 -7.84
N THR A 159 3.79 21.15 -7.92
CA THR A 159 3.80 20.05 -8.88
C THR A 159 2.93 18.89 -8.38
N THR A 160 2.17 18.29 -9.30
CA THR A 160 1.32 17.13 -9.02
C THR A 160 1.73 15.97 -9.92
N GLU A 161 1.78 14.78 -9.35
CA GLU A 161 2.13 13.56 -10.07
C GLU A 161 1.29 12.37 -9.57
N VAL A 162 1.33 11.26 -10.30
CA VAL A 162 0.84 9.99 -9.78
C VAL A 162 1.66 9.66 -8.53
N ALA A 163 0.99 9.38 -7.42
CA ALA A 163 1.68 9.12 -6.15
C ALA A 163 2.60 7.90 -6.31
N ASN A 164 3.87 8.12 -5.97
CA ASN A 164 4.91 7.11 -6.04
C ASN A 164 5.07 6.46 -4.67
N PHE A 165 4.89 5.15 -4.63
CA PHE A 165 5.05 4.30 -3.45
C PHE A 165 6.37 3.50 -3.49
N SER A 166 7.20 3.72 -4.50
CA SER A 166 8.58 3.26 -4.47
C SER A 166 9.37 4.08 -3.47
N ALA A 167 9.80 3.45 -2.37
CA ALA A 167 10.79 4.06 -1.51
C ALA A 167 12.08 4.27 -2.30
N VAL A 168 12.67 5.48 -2.22
CA VAL A 168 14.04 5.71 -2.67
C VAL A 168 14.92 4.71 -1.93
N SER A 169 15.70 3.89 -2.65
CA SER A 169 16.54 2.84 -2.06
C SER A 169 17.34 3.40 -0.89
N VAL A 170 16.96 3.06 0.34
CA VAL A 170 17.77 3.39 1.50
C VAL A 170 19.00 2.48 1.39
N PRO A 171 20.23 3.01 1.30
CA PRO A 171 21.42 2.18 1.29
C PRO A 171 21.35 1.27 2.52
N GLU A 172 21.51 -0.05 2.30
CA GLU A 172 21.37 -1.05 3.37
C GLU A 172 22.09 -0.56 4.64
N PRO A 173 21.40 -0.50 5.79
CA PRO A 173 22.05 -0.03 7.01
C PRO A 173 23.25 -0.93 7.27
N SER A 174 24.35 -0.31 7.71
CA SER A 174 25.67 -0.90 7.97
C SER A 174 25.65 -2.10 8.93
N THR A 175 24.49 -2.54 9.39
CA THR A 175 24.21 -3.74 10.18
C THR A 175 24.79 -5.00 9.56
N ILE A 176 24.80 -5.17 8.22
CA ILE A 176 25.51 -6.28 7.57
C ILE A 176 27.02 -6.16 7.76
N ALA A 177 27.58 -4.94 7.66
CA ALA A 177 28.99 -4.70 7.93
C ALA A 177 29.34 -4.95 9.42
N ILE A 178 28.47 -4.57 10.36
CA ILE A 178 28.66 -4.81 11.81
C ILE A 178 28.59 -6.32 12.12
N LEU A 179 27.65 -7.06 11.54
CA LEU A 179 27.57 -8.51 11.68
C LEU A 179 28.81 -9.20 11.10
N SER A 180 29.30 -8.72 9.96
CA SER A 180 30.51 -9.22 9.29
C SER A 180 31.77 -8.97 10.12
N ILE A 181 31.93 -7.78 10.68
CA ILE A 181 33.03 -7.43 11.59
C ILE A 181 32.94 -8.23 12.89
N GLY A 182 31.74 -8.43 13.42
CA GLY A 182 31.50 -9.25 14.62
C GLY A 182 31.89 -10.71 14.44
N LEU A 183 31.58 -11.30 13.27
CA LEU A 183 31.98 -12.68 12.91
C LEU A 183 33.50 -12.81 12.71
N LEU A 184 34.14 -11.83 12.06
CA LEU A 184 35.61 -11.77 11.92
C LEU A 184 36.30 -11.66 13.28
N GLY A 185 35.77 -10.85 14.19
CA GLY A 185 36.26 -10.73 15.57
C GLY A 185 36.13 -12.03 16.37
N LEU A 186 35.05 -12.79 16.16
CA LEU A 186 34.84 -14.10 16.80
C LEU A 186 35.81 -15.17 16.28
N ALA A 187 36.10 -15.16 14.98
CA ALA A 187 37.07 -16.07 14.35
C ALA A 187 38.51 -15.78 14.81
N ALA A 188 38.89 -14.50 14.91
CA ALA A 188 40.21 -14.08 15.40
C ALA A 188 40.45 -14.44 16.88
N ARG A 189 39.38 -14.58 17.68
CA ARG A 189 39.49 -14.99 19.09
C ARG A 189 39.73 -16.50 19.26
N LYS A 190 39.31 -17.33 18.30
CA LYS A 190 39.52 -18.79 18.33
C LYS A 190 40.95 -19.21 17.98
N THR A 191 41.68 -18.42 17.20
CA THR A 191 43.06 -18.73 16.79
C THR A 191 44.13 -18.36 17.83
N LYS A 192 43.76 -17.60 18.89
CA LYS A 192 44.71 -17.16 19.93
C LYS A 192 44.82 -18.12 21.14
N LYS A 193 44.17 -19.28 21.11
CA LYS A 193 44.24 -20.31 22.16
C LYS A 193 44.94 -21.57 21.63
N SER A 194 46.22 -21.43 21.33
CA SER A 194 47.14 -22.54 21.11
C SER A 194 48.56 -22.07 21.43
N PHE A 195 48.91 -22.15 22.71
CA PHE A 195 50.26 -22.23 23.25
C PHE A 195 50.21 -23.23 24.41
#